data_AF-A0A3D1RY92-F1
#
_entry.id   AF-A0A3D1RY92-F1
#
_cell.length_a   1.000
_cell.length_b   1.000
_cell.length_c   1.000
_cell.angle_alpha   90.00
_cell.angle_beta   90.00
_cell.angle_gamma   90.00
#
_symmetry.space_group_name_H-M   'P 1'
#
loop_
_entity.id
_entity.type
_entity.pdbx_description
1 polymer ?
#
loop_
_entity_poly.entity_id
_entity_poly.type
_entity_poly.pdbx_seq_one_letter_code
_entity_poly.pdbx_strand_id
1 'polypeptide(L)'
;RAMKLHVSMKVTDFQRAIGFYSDLFNRPPVVLKDDYAKWDVDDPAVNFVVEPGEARLDHLGIQVETASELDALAERIPGSGQPFVDVAKAHCC
;
A
#
# COMPACT_ATOMS: atom_id res chain seq x y z
N ARG A 1 -4.55 15.03 -6.22
CA ARG A 1 -3.72 14.66 -7.38
C ARG A 1 -2.33 14.26 -6.92
N ALA A 2 -2.24 13.18 -6.16
CA ALA A 2 -0.95 12.58 -5.86
C ALA A 2 -1.09 11.07 -5.89
N MET A 3 -0.47 10.44 -6.88
CA MET A 3 -0.18 9.01 -6.81
C MET A 3 0.65 8.77 -5.56
N LYS A 4 0.24 7.78 -4.76
CA LYS A 4 0.98 7.42 -3.54
C LYS A 4 1.73 6.14 -3.78
N LEU A 5 2.96 6.08 -3.25
CA LEU A 5 3.64 4.80 -3.14
C LEU A 5 2.83 3.94 -2.17
N HIS A 6 2.45 2.75 -2.59
CA HIS A 6 1.90 1.74 -1.71
C HIS A 6 3.03 0.84 -1.23
N VAL A 7 3.14 0.69 0.10
CA VAL A 7 4.14 -0.16 0.74
C VAL A 7 3.43 -1.08 1.70
N SER A 8 3.53 -2.39 1.47
CA SER A 8 3.05 -3.41 2.41
C SER A 8 4.22 -4.15 3.03
N MET A 9 4.20 -4.32 4.35
CA MET A 9 5.22 -5.02 5.11
C MET A 9 4.60 -6.07 6.02
N LYS A 10 5.27 -7.23 6.14
CA LYS A 10 5.03 -8.15 7.25
C LYS A 10 5.91 -7.78 8.43
N VAL A 11 5.36 -7.85 9.63
CA VAL A 11 6.04 -7.48 10.89
C VAL A 11 5.89 -8.58 11.94
N THR A 12 6.94 -8.83 12.72
CA THR A 12 6.94 -9.88 13.75
C THR A 12 6.16 -9.49 15.01
N ASP A 13 6.11 -8.20 15.33
CA ASP A 13 5.33 -7.64 16.44
C ASP A 13 4.40 -6.55 15.91
N PHE A 14 3.16 -6.95 15.64
CA PHE A 14 2.16 -6.08 15.01
C PHE A 14 1.75 -4.91 15.90
N GLN A 15 1.59 -5.13 17.21
CA GLN A 15 1.19 -4.06 18.13
C GLN A 15 2.30 -3.03 18.31
N ARG A 16 3.56 -3.48 18.41
CA ARG A 16 4.72 -2.57 18.42
C ARG A 16 4.83 -1.79 17.10
N ALA A 17 4.59 -2.43 15.97
CA ALA A 17 4.64 -1.77 14.66
C ALA A 17 3.56 -0.68 14.55
N ILE A 18 2.32 -0.94 15.00
CA ILE A 18 1.25 0.07 15.00
C ILE A 18 1.67 1.31 15.79
N GLY A 19 2.23 1.14 16.99
CA GLY A 19 2.72 2.26 17.81
C GLY A 19 3.81 3.06 17.08
N PHE A 20 4.86 2.38 16.63
CA PHE A 20 5.98 3.01 15.93
C PHE A 20 5.55 3.81 14.69
N TYR A 21 4.74 3.22 13.81
CA TYR A 21 4.32 3.88 12.57
C TYR A 21 3.29 4.98 12.83
N SER A 22 2.45 4.86 13.86
CA SER A 22 1.55 5.95 14.24
C SER A 22 2.31 7.17 14.75
N ASP A 23 3.39 6.96 15.52
CA ASP A 23 4.27 8.02 15.96
C ASP A 23 5.05 8.62 14.78
N LEU A 24 5.59 7.78 13.89
CA LEU A 24 6.34 8.21 12.71
C LEU A 24 5.49 9.08 11.78
N PHE A 25 4.25 8.68 11.52
CA PHE A 25 3.32 9.43 10.66
C PHE A 25 2.53 10.49 11.42
N ASN A 26 2.74 10.62 12.73
CA ASN A 26 2.02 11.52 13.61
C ASN A 26 0.49 11.40 13.46
N ARG A 27 -0.02 10.18 13.25
CA ARG A 27 -1.45 9.88 13.09
C ARG A 27 -1.75 8.39 13.33
N PRO A 28 -2.95 8.06 13.84
CA PRO A 28 -3.38 6.67 13.90
C PRO A 28 -3.64 6.09 12.49
N PRO A 29 -3.68 4.75 12.36
CA PRO A 29 -4.07 4.12 11.11
C PRO A 29 -5.50 4.50 10.73
N VAL A 30 -5.74 4.67 9.42
CA VAL A 30 -7.07 4.94 8.85
C VAL A 30 -7.90 3.66 8.74
N VAL A 31 -7.26 2.50 8.73
CA VAL A 31 -7.91 1.19 8.85
C VAL A 31 -7.12 0.38 9.86
N LEU A 32 -7.81 -0.18 10.85
CA LEU A 32 -7.23 -1.08 11.85
C LEU A 32 -8.14 -2.30 12.02
N LYS A 33 -7.56 -3.49 11.90
CA LYS A 33 -8.14 -4.82 12.16
C LYS A 33 -7.15 -5.64 12.99
N ASP A 34 -7.56 -6.82 13.43
CA ASP A 34 -6.75 -7.70 14.28
C ASP A 34 -5.41 -8.12 13.66
N ASP A 35 -5.34 -8.13 12.33
CA ASP A 35 -4.18 -8.57 11.53
C ASP A 35 -3.79 -7.58 10.42
N TYR A 36 -4.31 -6.35 10.45
CA TYR A 36 -4.10 -5.39 9.37
C TYR A 36 -4.17 -3.95 9.86
N ALA A 37 -3.16 -3.14 9.56
CA ALA A 37 -3.19 -1.70 9.79
C ALA A 37 -2.71 -0.93 8.56
N LYS A 38 -3.41 0.16 8.23
CA LYS A 38 -3.13 1.01 7.08
C LYS A 38 -3.08 2.47 7.49
N TRP A 39 -2.08 3.20 7.01
CA TRP A 39 -1.98 4.64 7.08
C TRP A 39 -2.07 5.23 5.67
N ASP A 40 -2.84 6.30 5.55
CA ASP A 40 -2.88 7.12 4.35
C ASP A 40 -2.24 8.46 4.70
N VAL A 41 -1.06 8.74 4.14
CA VAL A 41 -0.20 9.87 4.52
C VAL A 41 0.00 10.75 3.29
N ASP A 42 -0.16 12.06 3.47
CA ASP A 42 -0.04 13.04 2.37
C ASP A 42 1.39 13.56 2.21
N ASP A 43 2.13 13.70 3.32
CA ASP A 43 3.51 14.15 3.33
C ASP A 43 4.32 13.33 4.36
N PRO A 44 5.15 12.36 3.92
CA PRO A 44 5.32 11.93 2.53
C PRO A 44 4.07 11.23 1.97
N ALA A 45 3.87 11.32 0.65
CA ALA A 45 2.74 10.72 -0.04
C ALA A 45 2.85 9.18 -0.10
N VAL A 46 2.34 8.49 0.93
CA VAL A 46 2.41 7.03 1.07
C VAL A 46 1.09 6.43 1.57
N ASN A 47 0.69 5.32 0.96
CA ASN A 47 -0.27 4.37 1.52
C ASN A 47 0.54 3.22 2.13
N PHE A 48 0.66 3.22 3.45
CA PHE A 48 1.52 2.31 4.18
C PHE A 48 0.69 1.25 4.91
N VAL A 49 1.07 -0.02 4.77
CA VAL A 49 0.36 -1.17 5.34
C VAL A 49 1.33 -2.04 6.11
N VAL A 50 0.88 -2.52 7.28
CA VAL A 50 1.56 -3.58 8.02
C VAL A 50 0.58 -4.69 8.40
N GLU A 51 1.08 -5.92 8.35
CA GLU A 51 0.36 -7.14 8.73
C GLU A 51 1.31 -8.04 9.53
N PRO A 52 0.82 -8.89 10.46
CA PRO A 52 1.67 -9.80 11.21
C PRO A 52 2.29 -10.87 10.29
N GLY A 53 3.54 -11.25 10.56
CA GLY A 53 4.23 -12.32 9.85
C GLY A 53 5.74 -12.28 10.00
N GLU A 54 6.44 -13.10 9.21
CA GLU A 54 7.89 -13.03 9.09
C GLU A 54 8.30 -11.67 8.52
N ALA A 55 9.19 -10.95 9.21
CA ALA A 55 9.55 -9.59 8.87
C ALA A 55 10.13 -9.48 7.46
N ARG A 56 9.40 -8.81 6.56
CA ARG A 56 9.82 -8.56 5.17
C ARG A 56 9.04 -7.41 4.56
N LEU A 57 9.58 -6.84 3.48
CA LEU A 57 8.75 -6.16 2.50
C LEU A 57 7.87 -7.20 1.81
N ASP A 58 6.55 -7.03 1.83
CA ASP A 58 5.62 -7.98 1.25
C ASP A 58 5.37 -7.67 -0.23
N HIS A 59 4.91 -6.45 -0.52
CA HIS A 59 4.74 -5.97 -1.88
C HIS A 59 4.75 -4.43 -1.96
N LEU A 60 4.86 -3.94 -3.19
CA LEU A 60 4.83 -2.51 -3.53
C LEU A 60 3.74 -2.26 -4.56
N GLY A 61 3.23 -1.03 -4.59
CA GLY A 61 2.27 -0.60 -5.60
C GLY A 61 2.25 0.91 -5.80
N ILE A 62 1.40 1.35 -6.72
CA ILE A 62 1.10 2.77 -6.94
C ILE A 62 -0.41 2.91 -6.75
N GLN A 63 -0.81 3.68 -5.74
CA GLN A 63 -2.21 4.05 -5.56
C GLN A 63 -2.54 5.23 -6.48
N VAL A 64 -3.65 5.09 -7.21
CA VAL A 64 -4.29 6.16 -7.97
C VAL A 64 -5.63 6.52 -7.34
N GLU A 65 -6.18 7.69 -7.70
CA GLU A 65 -7.43 8.18 -7.11
C GLU A 65 -8.66 7.65 -7.87
N THR A 66 -8.50 7.28 -9.15
CA THR A 66 -9.64 6.90 -10.01
C THR A 66 -9.35 5.69 -10.89
N ALA A 67 -10.40 4.99 -11.31
CA ALA A 67 -10.30 3.89 -12.26
C ALA A 67 -9.71 4.33 -13.61
N SER A 68 -10.07 5.51 -14.11
CA SER A 68 -9.50 6.04 -15.36
C SER A 68 -8.00 6.32 -15.27
N GLU A 69 -7.49 6.72 -14.10
CA GLU A 69 -6.05 6.82 -13.86
C GLU A 69 -5.37 5.45 -13.84
N LEU A 70 -6.04 4.43 -13.28
CA LEU A 70 -5.54 3.06 -13.30
C LEU A 70 -5.45 2.53 -14.73
N ASP A 71 -6.51 2.72 -15.53
CA ASP A 71 -6.55 2.31 -16.94
C ASP A 71 -5.40 2.97 -17.73
N ALA A 72 -5.22 4.28 -17.55
CA ALA A 72 -4.14 5.02 -18.20
C ALA A 72 -2.73 4.55 -17.77
N LEU A 73 -2.55 4.10 -16.52
CA LEU A 73 -1.29 3.48 -16.09
C LEU A 73 -1.13 2.07 -16.66
N ALA A 74 -2.19 1.27 -16.68
CA ALA A 74 -2.17 -0.09 -17.20
C ALA A 74 -1.80 -0.13 -18.69
N GLU A 75 -2.30 0.81 -19.50
CA GLU A 75 -1.95 0.94 -20.92
C GLU A 75 -0.45 1.16 -21.17
N ARG A 76 0.29 1.70 -20.19
CA ARG A 76 1.75 1.91 -20.31
C ARG A 76 2.55 0.62 -20.15
N ILE A 77 1.98 -0.43 -19.56
CA ILE A 77 2.68 -1.66 -19.20
C ILE A 77 2.85 -2.63 -20.40
N PRO A 78 1.86 -2.84 -21.30
CA PRO A 78 2.04 -3.67 -22.50
C PRO A 78 3.22 -3.24 -23.37
N GLY A 79 3.54 -1.95 -23.42
CA GLY A 79 4.70 -1.42 -24.15
C GLY A 79 6.06 -1.78 -23.54
N SER A 80 6.09 -2.34 -22.31
CA SER A 80 7.32 -2.69 -21.59
C SER A 80 7.87 -4.08 -21.92
N GLY A 81 7.07 -4.94 -22.56
CA GLY A 81 7.45 -6.33 -22.85
C GLY A 81 7.55 -7.24 -21.62
N GLN A 82 7.14 -6.76 -20.43
CA GLN A 82 7.11 -7.56 -19.20
C GLN A 82 5.79 -8.31 -19.05
N PRO A 83 5.78 -9.49 -18.40
CA PRO A 83 4.56 -10.18 -18.01
C PRO A 83 3.69 -9.26 -17.14
N PHE A 84 2.47 -9.01 -17.60
CA PHE A 84 1.49 -8.21 -16.89
C PHE A 84 0.27 -9.08 -16.59
N VAL A 85 -0.17 -9.06 -15.33
CA VAL A 85 -1.43 -9.67 -14.93
C VAL A 85 -2.39 -8.52 -14.66
N ASP A 86 -3.45 -8.43 -15.46
CA ASP A 86 -4.54 -7.53 -15.16
C ASP A 86 -5.30 -8.07 -13.95
N VAL A 87 -5.19 -7.36 -12.83
CA VAL A 87 -5.89 -7.68 -11.60
C VAL A 87 -6.92 -6.60 -11.27
N ALA A 88 -7.71 -6.17 -12.26
CA ALA A 88 -8.90 -5.34 -12.04
C ALA A 88 -9.92 -5.93 -11.03
N LYS A 89 -9.70 -7.17 -10.55
CA LYS A 89 -10.51 -7.87 -9.54
C LYS A 89 -9.76 -8.26 -8.26
N ALA A 90 -8.51 -7.82 -8.06
CA ALA A 90 -7.86 -8.05 -6.78
C ALA A 90 -8.54 -7.18 -5.72
N HIS A 91 -9.16 -7.82 -4.73
CA HIS A 91 -9.73 -7.18 -3.54
C HIS A 91 -8.66 -6.62 -2.57
N CYS A 92 -7.42 -6.39 -3.04
CA CYS A 92 -6.30 -5.95 -2.20
C CYS A 92 -6.16 -4.43 -2.05
N CYS A 93 -7.09 -3.62 -2.56
CA CYS A 93 -7.05 -2.16 -2.48
C CYS A 93 -8.28 -1.58 -1.80
#